data_AF-A0A924YVA2-F1
#
_entry.id   AF-A0A924YVA2-F1
#
_cell.length_a   1.000
_cell.length_b   1.000
_cell.length_c   1.000
_cell.angle_alpha   90.00
_cell.angle_beta   90.00
_cell.angle_gamma   90.00
#
_symmetry.space_group_name_H-M   'P 1'
#
loop_
_entity.id
_entity.type
_entity.pdbx_description
1 polymer ?
#
loop_
_entity_poly.entity_id
_entity_poly.type
_entity_poly.pdbx_seq_one_letter_code
_entity_poly.pdbx_strand_id
1 'polypeptide(L)'
;MRLTAEFVAKAVGQDVQSRWLILEREAADADLATWLSAPFDATAGDRLQVWLSDRKAQNDNSIAHAHAWALFDRQGICRGRFPKGIGNADTIGKNFIYRDYFHGLGRDIDPKEPDFDAQQIQPIERPHRSNVFQSKADNLLVVNLSVPVWLAQAGERRVGGVLSMSLEIGDFRILKSNLQGRVLRLLDTNSSALKQRGTVLFDSRSESGMLASKSQHAPETLVKELEHLRLTRMQQLREQLPTEGLLKEDFLDDAESDSTHRWVAIFEPVILKTASGDLHDTGWVVVVQQPAEVRDKR
;
A
#
# COMPACT_ATOMS: atom_id res chain seq x y z
N MET A 1 14.55 -10.99 18.26
CA MET A 1 13.83 -9.89 17.58
C MET A 1 14.14 -9.80 16.10
N ARG A 2 15.40 -9.96 15.67
CA ARG A 2 15.79 -9.81 14.26
C ARG A 2 15.00 -10.72 13.31
N LEU A 3 15.00 -12.02 13.57
CA LEU A 3 14.20 -12.99 12.82
C LEU A 3 12.70 -12.65 12.79
N THR A 4 12.19 -12.00 13.85
CA THR A 4 10.80 -11.55 13.89
C THR A 4 10.57 -10.38 12.94
N ALA A 5 11.44 -9.37 12.92
CA ALA A 5 11.32 -8.24 12.00
C ALA A 5 11.46 -8.69 10.53
N GLU A 6 12.45 -9.54 10.24
CA GLU A 6 12.65 -10.18 8.92
C GLU A 6 11.42 -10.98 8.48
N PHE A 7 10.88 -11.82 9.38
CA PHE A 7 9.68 -12.61 9.09
C PHE A 7 8.47 -11.73 8.81
N VAL A 8 8.22 -10.70 9.64
CA VAL A 8 7.08 -9.81 9.46
C VAL A 8 7.19 -8.98 8.18
N ALA A 9 8.37 -8.41 7.89
CA ALA A 9 8.59 -7.65 6.66
C ALA A 9 8.38 -8.52 5.41
N LYS A 10 8.90 -9.77 5.43
CA LYS A 10 8.68 -10.74 4.36
C LYS A 10 7.20 -11.11 4.23
N ALA A 11 6.49 -11.32 5.33
CA ALA A 11 5.06 -11.65 5.32
C ALA A 11 4.23 -10.51 4.74
N VAL A 12 4.47 -9.25 5.15
CA VAL A 12 3.81 -8.07 4.54
C VAL A 12 4.09 -8.00 3.04
N GLY A 13 5.34 -8.23 2.63
CA GLY A 13 5.70 -8.25 1.21
C GLY A 13 5.00 -9.37 0.42
N GLN A 14 4.92 -10.56 0.99
CA GLN A 14 4.20 -11.70 0.39
C GLN A 14 2.70 -11.44 0.27
N ASP A 15 2.11 -10.77 1.26
CA ASP A 15 0.72 -10.34 1.26
C ASP A 15 0.41 -9.37 0.10
N VAL A 16 1.30 -8.39 -0.15
CA VAL A 16 1.18 -7.45 -1.28
C VAL A 16 1.35 -8.19 -2.61
N GLN A 17 2.40 -9.02 -2.72
CA GLN A 17 2.68 -9.78 -3.94
C GLN A 17 1.52 -10.71 -4.31
N SER A 18 0.93 -11.40 -3.32
CA SER A 18 -0.19 -12.32 -3.55
C SER A 18 -1.43 -11.59 -4.11
N ARG A 19 -1.69 -10.37 -3.61
CA ARG A 19 -2.81 -9.54 -4.09
C ARG A 19 -2.57 -9.01 -5.49
N TRP A 20 -1.34 -8.62 -5.84
CA TRP A 20 -1.02 -8.28 -7.23
C TRP A 20 -1.20 -9.46 -8.17
N LEU A 21 -0.74 -10.66 -7.81
CA LEU A 21 -0.93 -11.84 -8.65
C LEU A 21 -2.42 -12.14 -8.91
N ILE A 22 -3.27 -11.93 -7.90
CA ILE A 22 -4.72 -12.04 -8.06
C ILE A 22 -5.24 -10.96 -8.99
N LEU A 23 -4.89 -9.69 -8.75
CA LEU A 23 -5.27 -8.58 -9.64
C LEU A 23 -4.83 -8.81 -11.09
N GLU A 24 -3.61 -9.25 -11.33
CA GLU A 24 -3.08 -9.53 -12.67
C GLU A 24 -3.86 -10.65 -13.35
N ARG A 25 -4.19 -11.73 -12.62
CA ARG A 25 -5.06 -12.81 -13.11
C ARG A 25 -6.43 -12.26 -13.48
N GLU A 26 -7.05 -11.49 -12.60
CA GLU A 26 -8.38 -10.93 -12.83
C GLU A 26 -8.40 -9.90 -13.97
N ALA A 27 -7.34 -9.12 -14.11
CA ALA A 27 -7.17 -8.14 -15.20
C ALA A 27 -7.02 -8.80 -16.59
N ALA A 28 -6.77 -10.11 -16.65
CA ALA A 28 -6.74 -10.88 -17.89
C ALA A 28 -8.13 -11.40 -18.32
N ASP A 29 -9.19 -11.15 -17.54
CA ASP A 29 -10.56 -11.50 -17.92
C ASP A 29 -11.01 -10.69 -19.16
N ALA A 30 -11.45 -11.39 -20.21
CA ALA A 30 -11.83 -10.80 -21.49
C ALA A 30 -13.04 -9.85 -21.37
N ASP A 31 -13.90 -10.06 -20.37
CA ASP A 31 -15.06 -9.21 -20.14
C ASP A 31 -14.63 -7.79 -19.75
N LEU A 32 -13.53 -7.63 -19.00
CA LEU A 32 -12.99 -6.32 -18.65
C LEU A 32 -12.61 -5.52 -19.89
N ALA A 33 -11.95 -6.16 -20.87
CA ALA A 33 -11.60 -5.51 -22.12
C ALA A 33 -12.83 -5.08 -22.93
N THR A 34 -13.89 -5.90 -22.89
CA THR A 34 -15.17 -5.60 -23.53
C THR A 34 -15.85 -4.39 -22.88
N TRP A 35 -15.94 -4.35 -21.55
CA TRP A 35 -16.53 -3.21 -20.83
C TRP A 35 -15.74 -1.91 -20.98
N LEU A 36 -14.41 -1.99 -21.07
CA LEU A 36 -13.54 -0.84 -21.33
C LEU A 36 -13.65 -0.30 -22.77
N SER A 37 -14.02 -1.16 -23.72
CA SER A 37 -14.20 -0.77 -25.12
C SER A 37 -15.61 -0.25 -25.42
N ALA A 38 -16.59 -0.58 -24.58
CA ALA A 38 -17.97 -0.10 -24.72
C ALA A 38 -18.12 1.37 -24.26
N PRO A 39 -19.10 2.12 -24.80
CA PRO A 39 -19.50 3.40 -24.23
C PRO A 39 -19.85 3.28 -22.75
N PHE A 40 -19.51 4.30 -21.95
CA PHE A 40 -19.88 4.32 -20.53
C PHE A 40 -21.39 4.54 -20.36
N ASP A 41 -22.05 3.71 -19.57
CA ASP A 41 -23.42 3.94 -19.10
C ASP A 41 -23.48 3.74 -17.59
N ALA A 42 -23.60 4.84 -16.84
CA ALA A 42 -23.67 4.81 -15.37
C ALA A 42 -25.00 4.23 -14.84
N THR A 43 -26.03 4.11 -15.69
CA THR A 43 -27.38 3.68 -15.31
C THR A 43 -27.64 2.20 -15.56
N ALA A 44 -26.81 1.57 -16.40
CA ALA A 44 -26.81 0.13 -16.54
C ALA A 44 -26.37 -0.49 -15.19
N GLY A 45 -27.26 -1.26 -14.56
CA GLY A 45 -26.97 -2.06 -13.38
C GLY A 45 -26.03 -3.21 -13.73
N ASP A 46 -24.80 -2.85 -14.08
CA ASP A 46 -23.97 -3.50 -15.08
C ASP A 46 -23.43 -4.87 -14.66
N ARG A 47 -23.20 -5.73 -15.65
CA ARG A 47 -22.49 -7.01 -15.48
C ARG A 47 -21.13 -6.82 -14.81
N LEU A 48 -20.45 -5.70 -15.08
CA LEU A 48 -19.22 -5.30 -14.41
C LEU A 48 -19.39 -5.24 -12.89
N GLN A 49 -20.53 -4.76 -12.42
CA GLN A 49 -20.74 -4.54 -11.01
C GLN A 49 -21.02 -5.83 -10.24
N VAL A 50 -21.70 -6.79 -10.89
CA VAL A 50 -21.82 -8.16 -10.42
C VAL A 50 -20.45 -8.81 -10.40
N TRP A 51 -19.68 -8.68 -11.47
CA TRP A 51 -18.33 -9.23 -11.56
C TRP A 51 -17.42 -8.72 -10.42
N LEU A 52 -17.41 -7.40 -10.16
CA LEU A 52 -16.63 -6.80 -9.06
C LEU A 52 -17.09 -7.31 -7.68
N SER A 53 -18.40 -7.48 -7.49
CA SER A 53 -18.97 -8.05 -6.26
C SER A 53 -18.51 -9.50 -6.06
N ASP A 54 -18.58 -10.31 -7.12
CA ASP A 54 -18.18 -11.71 -7.07
C ASP A 54 -16.68 -11.86 -6.79
N ARG A 55 -15.82 -11.05 -7.42
CA ARG A 55 -14.37 -11.08 -7.13
C ARG A 55 -14.07 -10.65 -5.70
N LYS A 56 -14.74 -9.64 -5.16
CA LYS A 56 -14.58 -9.31 -3.74
C LYS A 56 -15.00 -10.50 -2.87
N ALA A 57 -16.20 -11.05 -3.07
CA ALA A 57 -16.73 -12.15 -2.26
C ALA A 57 -15.84 -13.41 -2.31
N GLN A 58 -15.34 -13.78 -3.49
CA GLN A 58 -14.45 -14.93 -3.66
C GLN A 58 -13.11 -14.77 -2.93
N ASN A 59 -12.62 -13.53 -2.78
CA ASN A 59 -11.33 -13.25 -2.16
C ASN A 59 -11.45 -12.79 -0.69
N ASP A 60 -12.67 -12.55 -0.19
CA ASP A 60 -12.90 -11.89 1.10
C ASP A 60 -12.40 -12.70 2.31
N ASN A 61 -12.46 -14.03 2.22
CA ASN A 61 -11.98 -14.96 3.25
C ASN A 61 -10.52 -15.41 3.04
N SER A 62 -9.82 -14.80 2.09
CA SER A 62 -8.45 -15.17 1.72
C SER A 62 -7.44 -14.11 2.18
N ILE A 63 -6.16 -14.35 1.91
CA ILE A 63 -5.12 -13.34 2.04
C ILE A 63 -5.39 -12.12 1.16
N ALA A 64 -6.29 -12.18 0.18
CA ALA A 64 -6.64 -11.07 -0.70
C ALA A 64 -7.92 -10.34 -0.31
N HIS A 65 -8.29 -10.37 0.98
CA HIS A 65 -9.28 -9.44 1.51
C HIS A 65 -8.90 -8.01 1.12
N ALA A 66 -9.88 -7.27 0.61
CA ALA A 66 -9.75 -5.88 0.21
C ALA A 66 -11.03 -5.14 0.53
N HIS A 67 -10.90 -3.90 0.99
CA HIS A 67 -12.00 -3.02 1.32
C HIS A 67 -12.88 -2.75 0.08
N ALA A 68 -12.26 -2.46 -1.06
CA ALA A 68 -12.98 -2.25 -2.31
C ALA A 68 -12.21 -2.75 -3.54
N TRP A 69 -12.95 -3.07 -4.60
CA TRP A 69 -12.46 -3.31 -5.94
C TRP A 69 -13.02 -2.26 -6.88
N ALA A 70 -12.23 -1.79 -7.84
CA ALA A 70 -12.67 -0.79 -8.81
C ALA A 70 -12.02 -0.97 -10.18
N LEU A 71 -12.76 -0.65 -11.23
CA LEU A 71 -12.27 -0.56 -12.59
C LEU A 71 -12.33 0.90 -13.07
N PHE A 72 -11.23 1.39 -13.59
CA PHE A 72 -11.11 2.72 -14.20
C PHE A 72 -10.78 2.57 -15.69
N ASP A 73 -11.37 3.40 -16.54
CA ASP A 73 -10.99 3.43 -17.95
C ASP A 73 -9.72 4.25 -18.21
N ARG A 74 -9.26 4.28 -19.46
CA ARG A 74 -8.05 4.98 -19.88
C ARG A 74 -8.07 6.48 -19.57
N GLN A 75 -9.24 7.09 -19.41
CA GLN A 75 -9.38 8.51 -19.05
C GLN A 75 -9.50 8.72 -17.53
N GLY A 76 -9.35 7.66 -16.74
CA GLY A 76 -9.46 7.67 -15.28
C GLY A 76 -10.90 7.68 -14.77
N ILE A 77 -11.91 7.45 -15.62
CA ILE A 77 -13.31 7.39 -15.18
C ILE A 77 -13.55 6.07 -14.48
N CYS A 78 -14.09 6.10 -13.25
CA CYS A 78 -14.49 4.91 -12.53
C CYS A 78 -15.71 4.28 -13.23
N ARG A 79 -15.50 3.15 -13.91
CA ARG A 79 -16.53 2.41 -14.65
C ARG A 79 -17.39 1.55 -13.73
N GLY A 80 -16.78 1.04 -12.66
CA GLY A 80 -17.46 0.22 -11.67
C GLY A 80 -16.64 0.12 -10.40
N ARG A 81 -17.33 -0.13 -9.28
CA ARG A 81 -16.70 -0.28 -7.98
C ARG A 81 -17.58 -1.09 -7.04
N PHE A 82 -16.98 -2.03 -6.31
CA PHE A 82 -17.65 -2.72 -5.22
C PHE A 82 -16.87 -2.62 -3.90
N PRO A 83 -17.50 -2.26 -2.78
CA PRO A 83 -18.88 -1.75 -2.65
C PRO A 83 -19.12 -0.45 -3.43
N LYS A 84 -20.37 -0.21 -3.89
CA LYS A 84 -20.72 0.96 -4.74
C LYS A 84 -20.44 2.31 -4.06
N GLY A 85 -20.38 2.34 -2.73
CA GLY A 85 -19.97 3.50 -1.95
C GLY A 85 -19.19 3.07 -0.71
N ILE A 86 -18.36 3.98 -0.21
CA ILE A 86 -17.96 3.99 1.21
C ILE A 86 -18.52 5.31 1.75
N GLY A 87 -19.26 5.28 2.86
CA GLY A 87 -19.73 6.49 3.54
C GLY A 87 -20.56 7.46 2.68
N ASN A 88 -21.57 6.96 1.96
CA ASN A 88 -22.54 7.73 1.15
C ASN A 88 -22.03 8.46 -0.12
N ALA A 89 -20.76 8.29 -0.52
CA ALA A 89 -20.25 8.91 -1.75
C ALA A 89 -20.19 7.92 -2.93
N ASP A 90 -21.01 8.14 -3.96
CA ASP A 90 -20.90 7.45 -5.25
C ASP A 90 -19.63 7.91 -5.97
N THR A 91 -18.81 6.95 -6.40
CA THR A 91 -17.56 7.20 -7.14
C THR A 91 -17.66 6.83 -8.61
N ILE A 92 -18.69 6.08 -9.01
CA ILE A 92 -18.89 5.65 -10.40
C ILE A 92 -19.12 6.89 -11.26
N GLY A 93 -18.51 6.91 -12.45
CA GLY A 93 -18.54 8.04 -13.38
C GLY A 93 -17.64 9.24 -13.01
N LYS A 94 -17.00 9.24 -11.83
CA LYS A 94 -16.04 10.28 -11.46
C LYS A 94 -14.66 9.99 -12.04
N ASN A 95 -13.93 11.07 -12.33
CA ASN A 95 -12.56 11.00 -12.84
C ASN A 95 -11.55 10.92 -11.68
N PHE A 96 -10.61 9.98 -11.77
CA PHE A 96 -9.52 9.73 -10.83
C PHE A 96 -8.14 9.68 -11.49
N ILE A 97 -8.00 10.26 -12.69
CA ILE A 97 -6.75 10.30 -13.45
C ILE A 97 -5.59 10.94 -12.67
N TYR A 98 -5.90 11.82 -11.72
CA TYR A 98 -4.94 12.54 -10.87
C TYR A 98 -4.42 11.72 -9.68
N ARG A 99 -4.94 10.50 -9.47
CA ARG A 99 -4.58 9.66 -8.32
C ARG A 99 -3.37 8.80 -8.63
N ASP A 100 -2.49 8.66 -7.65
CA ASP A 100 -1.26 7.89 -7.81
C ASP A 100 -1.52 6.42 -8.16
N TYR A 101 -2.59 5.83 -7.66
CA TYR A 101 -2.96 4.46 -8.01
C TYR A 101 -3.33 4.27 -9.49
N PHE A 102 -3.60 5.36 -10.22
CA PHE A 102 -3.93 5.35 -11.64
C PHE A 102 -2.68 5.58 -12.50
N HIS A 103 -1.85 6.58 -12.17
CA HIS A 103 -0.74 7.02 -13.03
C HIS A 103 0.66 6.65 -12.51
N GLY A 104 0.81 6.33 -11.22
CA GLY A 104 2.04 5.80 -10.63
C GLY A 104 3.24 6.75 -10.53
N LEU A 105 3.01 8.06 -10.37
CA LEU A 105 4.09 9.05 -10.28
C LEU A 105 4.61 9.29 -8.84
N GLY A 106 4.15 8.49 -7.88
CA GLY A 106 4.56 8.56 -6.47
C GLY A 106 3.96 9.75 -5.72
N ARG A 107 2.88 10.34 -6.22
CA ARG A 107 2.08 11.40 -5.55
C ARG A 107 0.72 11.53 -6.21
N ASP A 108 -0.28 12.02 -5.48
CA ASP A 108 -1.47 12.56 -6.15
C ASP A 108 -1.10 13.91 -6.80
N ILE A 109 -1.64 14.15 -7.99
CA ILE A 109 -1.52 15.44 -8.68
C ILE A 109 -2.69 16.31 -8.24
N ASP A 110 -2.46 17.57 -7.83
CA ASP A 110 -3.57 18.48 -7.59
C ASP A 110 -4.09 18.97 -8.96
N PRO A 111 -5.37 18.72 -9.33
CA PRO A 111 -5.92 19.19 -10.59
C PRO A 111 -5.94 20.72 -10.75
N LYS A 112 -5.60 21.47 -9.70
CA LYS A 112 -5.42 22.93 -9.72
C LYS A 112 -3.97 23.38 -9.95
N GLU A 113 -3.01 22.45 -10.04
CA GLU A 113 -1.64 22.78 -10.42
C GLU A 113 -1.63 23.45 -11.81
N PRO A 114 -0.85 24.53 -12.04
CA PRO A 114 -0.84 25.25 -13.32
C PRO A 114 -0.53 24.38 -14.54
N ASP A 115 0.30 23.36 -14.33
CA ASP A 115 0.76 22.44 -15.38
C ASP A 115 -0.09 21.15 -15.46
N PHE A 116 -1.23 21.09 -14.78
CA PHE A 116 -2.11 19.93 -14.85
C PHE A 116 -2.77 19.82 -16.23
N ASP A 117 -2.36 18.81 -17.00
CA ASP A 117 -3.01 18.41 -18.24
C ASP A 117 -3.44 16.94 -18.15
N ALA A 118 -4.74 16.72 -17.97
CA ALA A 118 -5.31 15.38 -17.91
C ALA A 118 -5.05 14.55 -19.18
N GLN A 119 -4.84 15.17 -20.34
CA GLN A 119 -4.57 14.45 -21.59
C GLN A 119 -3.15 13.86 -21.63
N GLN A 120 -2.23 14.42 -20.85
CA GLN A 120 -0.84 13.95 -20.79
C GLN A 120 -0.64 12.83 -19.76
N ILE A 121 -1.57 12.66 -18.82
CA ILE A 121 -1.48 11.61 -17.80
C ILE A 121 -1.83 10.26 -18.42
N GLN A 122 -0.89 9.32 -18.31
CA GLN A 122 -1.06 7.94 -18.76
C GLN A 122 -1.39 7.02 -17.57
N PRO A 123 -2.20 5.96 -17.79
CA PRO A 123 -2.37 4.92 -16.79
C PRO A 123 -1.05 4.16 -16.55
N ILE A 124 -0.91 3.55 -15.38
CA ILE A 124 0.17 2.61 -15.08
C ILE A 124 0.24 1.48 -16.11
N GLU A 125 1.46 1.04 -16.41
CA GLU A 125 1.73 -0.07 -17.36
C GLU A 125 2.25 -1.34 -16.67
N ARG A 126 2.34 -1.32 -15.33
CA ARG A 126 2.80 -2.44 -14.49
C ARG A 126 2.08 -2.40 -13.13
N PRO A 127 2.09 -3.49 -12.34
CA PRO A 127 1.60 -3.45 -10.98
C PRO A 127 2.17 -2.27 -10.19
N HIS A 128 1.29 -1.55 -9.52
CA HIS A 128 1.62 -0.35 -8.76
C HIS A 128 0.99 -0.39 -7.37
N ARG A 129 1.73 0.12 -6.39
CA ARG A 129 1.26 0.39 -5.03
C ARG A 129 1.20 1.89 -4.91
N SER A 130 0.02 2.42 -4.63
CA SER A 130 -0.11 3.86 -4.42
C SER A 130 0.58 4.31 -3.14
N ASN A 131 0.82 5.61 -3.03
CA ASN A 131 0.98 6.23 -1.72
C ASN A 131 -0.20 5.90 -0.80
N VAL A 132 0.08 5.82 0.50
CA VAL A 132 -0.99 5.73 1.50
C VAL A 132 -1.72 7.06 1.57
N PHE A 133 -3.05 6.97 1.65
CA PHE A 133 -3.93 8.11 1.80
C PHE A 133 -5.00 7.80 2.85
N GLN A 134 -5.59 8.85 3.43
CA GLN A 134 -6.73 8.70 4.33
C GLN A 134 -8.03 8.64 3.52
N SER A 135 -8.77 7.57 3.69
CA SER A 135 -10.11 7.43 3.11
C SER A 135 -11.04 8.48 3.74
N LYS A 136 -11.73 9.27 2.91
CA LYS A 136 -12.68 10.28 3.39
C LYS A 136 -13.95 9.70 4.01
N ALA A 137 -14.19 8.41 3.80
CA ALA A 137 -15.46 7.80 4.10
C ALA A 137 -15.51 7.12 5.49
N ASP A 138 -14.38 6.60 5.95
CA ASP A 138 -14.22 5.88 7.22
C ASP A 138 -12.97 6.34 8.00
N ASN A 139 -12.22 7.32 7.48
CA ASN A 139 -11.04 7.91 8.11
C ASN A 139 -9.84 6.95 8.27
N LEU A 140 -9.88 5.80 7.58
CA LEU A 140 -8.85 4.77 7.66
C LEU A 140 -7.68 5.06 6.70
N LEU A 141 -6.48 4.60 7.07
CA LEU A 141 -5.31 4.63 6.19
C LEU A 141 -5.43 3.51 5.16
N VAL A 142 -5.53 3.91 3.90
CA VAL A 142 -5.76 3.02 2.76
C VAL A 142 -4.59 3.12 1.79
N VAL A 143 -4.27 1.97 1.20
CA VAL A 143 -3.38 1.86 0.05
C VAL A 143 -4.12 1.15 -1.07
N ASN A 144 -3.91 1.62 -2.31
CA ASN A 144 -4.43 0.92 -3.48
C ASN A 144 -3.31 0.10 -4.12
N LEU A 145 -3.63 -1.15 -4.43
CA LEU A 145 -2.87 -1.97 -5.36
C LEU A 145 -3.60 -1.94 -6.69
N SER A 146 -2.86 -1.66 -7.77
CA SER A 146 -3.44 -1.48 -9.09
C SER A 146 -2.62 -2.21 -10.15
N VAL A 147 -3.30 -2.66 -11.21
CA VAL A 147 -2.68 -3.31 -12.37
C VAL A 147 -3.32 -2.80 -13.67
N PRO A 148 -2.58 -2.76 -14.79
CA PRO A 148 -3.14 -2.41 -16.10
C PRO A 148 -4.08 -3.50 -16.61
N VAL A 149 -5.21 -3.07 -17.20
CA VAL A 149 -6.04 -3.92 -18.06
C VAL A 149 -5.69 -3.62 -19.52
N TRP A 150 -5.31 -4.66 -20.25
CA TRP A 150 -4.80 -4.53 -21.61
C TRP A 150 -5.89 -4.78 -22.64
N LEU A 151 -5.94 -3.94 -23.66
CA LEU A 151 -6.76 -4.14 -24.85
C LEU A 151 -5.86 -4.60 -25.99
N ALA A 152 -6.30 -5.61 -26.73
CA ALA A 152 -5.76 -5.95 -28.03
C ALA A 152 -6.58 -5.19 -29.08
N GLN A 153 -6.01 -4.12 -29.65
CA GLN A 153 -6.66 -3.36 -30.71
C GLN A 153 -5.75 -3.29 -31.93
N ALA A 154 -6.24 -3.76 -33.08
CA ALA A 154 -5.53 -3.73 -34.36
C ALA A 154 -4.12 -4.36 -34.33
N GLY A 155 -3.90 -5.36 -33.47
CA GLY A 155 -2.59 -6.03 -33.31
C GLY A 155 -1.64 -5.35 -32.33
N GLU A 156 -1.99 -4.19 -31.78
CA GLU A 156 -1.22 -3.51 -30.74
C GLU A 156 -1.83 -3.71 -29.36
N ARG A 157 -0.97 -3.94 -28.36
CA ARG A 157 -1.35 -4.06 -26.96
C ARG A 157 -1.25 -2.68 -26.32
N ARG A 158 -2.39 -2.15 -25.85
CA ARG A 158 -2.45 -0.84 -25.17
C ARG A 158 -3.21 -0.95 -23.85
N VAL A 159 -2.86 -0.11 -22.88
CA VAL A 159 -3.60 -0.05 -21.61
C VAL A 159 -4.97 0.60 -21.86
N GLY A 160 -6.04 -0.17 -21.64
CA GLY A 160 -7.43 0.30 -21.74
C GLY A 160 -7.98 0.88 -20.45
N GLY A 161 -7.34 0.57 -19.32
CA GLY A 161 -7.80 0.97 -18.01
C GLY A 161 -6.95 0.37 -16.89
N VAL A 162 -7.38 0.59 -15.66
CA VAL A 162 -6.71 0.12 -14.44
C VAL A 162 -7.71 -0.62 -13.56
N LEU A 163 -7.36 -1.85 -13.17
CA LEU A 163 -8.07 -2.60 -12.14
C LEU A 163 -7.36 -2.37 -10.81
N SER A 164 -8.13 -2.08 -9.75
CA SER A 164 -7.58 -1.70 -8.45
C SER A 164 -8.29 -2.40 -7.30
N MET A 165 -7.52 -2.71 -6.25
CA MET A 165 -7.99 -3.11 -4.93
C MET A 165 -7.53 -2.09 -3.88
N SER A 166 -8.47 -1.60 -3.09
CA SER A 166 -8.20 -0.76 -1.91
C SER A 166 -8.05 -1.64 -0.67
N LEU A 167 -6.97 -1.44 0.08
CA LEU A 167 -6.63 -2.18 1.29
C LEU A 167 -6.51 -1.21 2.46
N GLU A 168 -7.09 -1.55 3.59
CA GLU A 168 -6.74 -0.91 4.85
C GLU A 168 -5.39 -1.45 5.32
N ILE A 169 -4.49 -0.59 5.80
CA ILE A 169 -3.18 -1.06 6.28
C ILE A 169 -3.35 -2.04 7.46
N GLY A 170 -4.40 -1.87 8.26
CA GLY A 170 -4.72 -2.80 9.35
C GLY A 170 -4.97 -4.24 8.89
N ASP A 171 -5.28 -4.50 7.62
CA ASP A 171 -5.68 -5.83 7.13
C ASP A 171 -4.54 -6.80 6.83
N PHE A 172 -3.29 -6.36 6.92
CA PHE A 172 -2.16 -7.28 6.88
C PHE A 172 -2.23 -8.21 8.10
N ARG A 173 -2.60 -9.48 7.86
CA ARG A 173 -2.88 -10.46 8.93
C ARG A 173 -1.74 -10.59 9.92
N ILE A 174 -0.49 -10.55 9.41
CA ILE A 174 0.70 -10.64 10.23
C ILE A 174 0.80 -9.51 11.27
N LEU A 175 0.30 -8.31 10.96
CA LEU A 175 0.34 -7.17 11.86
C LEU A 175 -0.57 -7.35 13.09
N LYS A 176 -1.61 -8.18 12.97
CA LYS A 176 -2.53 -8.53 14.08
C LYS A 176 -1.98 -9.64 14.99
N SER A 177 -0.75 -10.11 14.75
CA SER A 177 -0.14 -11.18 15.57
C SER A 177 0.29 -10.64 16.92
N ASN A 178 -0.06 -11.34 18.01
CA ASN A 178 0.44 -11.01 19.33
C ASN A 178 1.91 -11.45 19.46
N LEU A 179 2.82 -10.48 19.59
CA LEU A 179 4.25 -10.73 19.72
C LEU A 179 4.77 -10.68 21.16
N GLN A 180 3.94 -10.98 22.16
CA GLN A 180 4.26 -11.12 23.60
C GLN A 180 5.34 -10.14 24.12
N GLY A 181 4.91 -8.98 24.64
CA GLY A 181 5.83 -7.98 25.21
C GLY A 181 6.63 -7.19 24.17
N ARG A 182 6.33 -7.37 22.88
CA ARG A 182 6.90 -6.59 21.78
C ARG A 182 5.84 -5.72 21.13
N VAL A 183 6.26 -4.54 20.69
CA VAL A 183 5.46 -3.63 19.88
C VAL A 183 5.88 -3.79 18.43
N LEU A 184 4.89 -3.87 17.55
CA LEU A 184 5.06 -3.93 16.10
C LEU A 184 4.52 -2.65 15.48
N ARG A 185 5.34 -2.01 14.65
CA ARG A 185 4.95 -0.84 13.86
C ARG A 185 5.27 -1.04 12.38
N LEU A 186 4.50 -0.39 11.52
CA LEU A 186 4.79 -0.27 10.09
C LEU A 186 4.89 1.22 9.76
N LEU A 187 5.98 1.64 9.12
CA LEU A 187 6.20 3.03 8.72
C LEU A 187 6.30 3.13 7.20
N ASP A 188 5.79 4.23 6.63
CA ASP A 188 6.06 4.66 5.26
C ASP A 188 7.07 5.81 5.26
N THR A 189 8.23 5.60 4.67
CA THR A 189 9.27 6.63 4.57
C THR A 189 9.19 7.43 3.28
N ASN A 190 8.33 7.04 2.33
CA ASN A 190 8.06 7.85 1.15
C ASN A 190 7.30 9.14 1.53
N SER A 191 7.31 10.12 0.64
CA SER A 191 6.38 11.25 0.75
C SER A 191 4.95 10.75 0.55
N SER A 192 4.18 10.65 1.62
CA SER A 192 2.78 10.22 1.54
C SER A 192 1.89 11.31 0.95
N ALA A 193 0.67 10.95 0.54
CA ALA A 193 -0.35 11.94 0.17
C ALA A 193 -0.72 12.88 1.34
N LEU A 194 -0.28 12.54 2.57
CA LEU A 194 -0.41 13.36 3.77
C LEU A 194 0.68 14.45 3.87
N LYS A 195 1.53 14.61 2.83
CA LYS A 195 2.57 15.63 2.70
C LYS A 195 3.68 15.57 3.78
N GLN A 196 3.78 14.47 4.51
CA GLN A 196 4.80 14.22 5.51
C GLN A 196 5.43 12.85 5.29
N ARG A 197 6.76 12.76 5.48
CA ARG A 197 7.52 11.51 5.41
C ARG A 197 7.55 10.84 6.78
N GLY A 198 7.81 9.54 6.81
CA GLY A 198 7.92 8.79 8.05
C GLY A 198 6.57 8.53 8.73
N THR A 199 5.48 8.51 7.96
CA THR A 199 4.14 8.24 8.50
C THR A 199 4.09 6.85 9.11
N VAL A 200 3.64 6.77 10.35
CA VAL A 200 3.36 5.50 11.04
C VAL A 200 2.01 5.02 10.50
N LEU A 201 2.03 3.87 9.83
CA LEU A 201 0.84 3.29 9.21
C LEU A 201 0.11 2.31 10.13
N PHE A 202 0.85 1.71 11.06
CA PHE A 202 0.35 0.74 12.02
C PHE A 202 1.16 0.80 13.31
N ASP A 203 0.50 0.61 14.45
CA ASP A 203 1.11 0.40 15.76
C ASP A 203 0.24 -0.60 16.55
N SER A 204 0.85 -1.70 17.00
CA SER A 204 0.14 -2.78 17.71
C SER A 204 -0.43 -2.37 19.07
N ARG A 205 -0.07 -1.19 19.60
CA ARG A 205 -0.66 -0.63 20.83
C ARG A 205 -1.96 0.12 20.58
N SER A 206 -2.27 0.46 19.33
CA SER A 206 -3.51 1.18 19.01
C SER A 206 -4.70 0.22 19.04
N GLU A 207 -5.60 0.40 20.01
CA GLU A 207 -6.80 -0.43 20.19
C GLU A 207 -7.87 -0.21 19.11
N SER A 208 -7.81 0.88 18.33
CA SER A 208 -8.84 1.25 17.35
C SER A 208 -8.31 1.49 15.93
N GLY A 209 -7.03 1.18 15.67
CA GLY A 209 -6.37 1.53 14.40
C GLY A 209 -6.12 3.04 14.22
N MET A 210 -6.61 3.88 15.15
CA MET A 210 -6.32 5.30 15.20
C MET A 210 -5.05 5.54 16.03
N LEU A 211 -4.05 6.13 15.39
CA LEU A 211 -2.81 6.57 16.04
C LEU A 211 -3.04 7.92 16.73
N ALA A 212 -2.59 8.04 17.98
CA ALA A 212 -2.53 9.33 18.67
C ALA A 212 -1.68 10.33 17.84
N SER A 213 -2.05 11.61 17.81
CA SER A 213 -1.43 12.61 16.91
C SER A 213 0.08 12.73 17.04
N LYS A 214 0.64 12.51 18.24
CA LYS A 214 2.10 12.52 18.49
C LYS A 214 2.83 11.30 17.93
N SER A 215 2.14 10.19 17.71
CA SER A 215 2.69 8.91 17.26
C SER A 215 2.51 8.67 15.76
N GLN A 216 2.12 9.71 15.00
CA GLN A 216 1.78 9.58 13.58
C GLN A 216 2.99 9.66 12.65
N HIS A 217 4.11 10.22 13.09
CA HIS A 217 5.28 10.46 12.24
C HIS A 217 6.60 10.23 12.97
N ALA A 218 7.51 9.52 12.31
CA ALA A 218 8.89 9.37 12.74
C ALA A 218 9.70 10.66 12.57
N PRO A 219 10.69 10.93 13.45
CA PRO A 219 11.62 12.02 13.27
C PRO A 219 12.37 11.93 11.93
N GLU A 220 12.61 13.07 11.28
CA GLU A 220 13.31 13.14 9.98
C GLU A 220 14.71 12.48 10.00
N THR A 221 15.38 12.51 11.15
CA THR A 221 16.66 11.79 11.33
C THR A 221 16.50 10.29 11.17
N LEU A 222 15.47 9.70 11.82
CA LEU A 222 15.15 8.29 11.66
C LEU A 222 14.72 7.98 10.22
N VAL A 223 13.87 8.82 9.60
CA VAL A 223 13.45 8.64 8.21
C VAL A 223 14.64 8.51 7.26
N LYS A 224 15.64 9.40 7.36
CA LYS A 224 16.86 9.34 6.54
C LYS A 224 17.66 8.05 6.76
N GLU A 225 17.78 7.58 8.00
CA GLU A 225 18.45 6.31 8.30
C GLU A 225 17.70 5.12 7.67
N LEU A 226 16.37 5.13 7.73
CA LEU A 226 15.54 4.07 7.17
C LEU A 226 15.57 4.05 5.63
N GLU A 227 15.69 5.22 4.99
CA GLU A 227 15.88 5.30 3.55
C GLU A 227 17.24 4.75 3.12
N HIS A 228 18.29 5.08 3.87
CA HIS A 228 19.60 4.50 3.64
C HIS A 228 19.56 2.97 3.83
N LEU A 229 18.89 2.49 4.88
CA LEU A 229 18.70 1.05 5.11
C LEU A 229 17.98 0.38 3.94
N ARG A 230 16.92 0.99 3.41
CA ARG A 230 16.17 0.47 2.24
C ARG A 230 17.04 0.37 0.99
N LEU A 231 17.80 1.43 0.67
CA LEU A 231 18.69 1.45 -0.49
C LEU A 231 19.79 0.39 -0.36
N THR A 232 20.44 0.32 0.80
CA THR A 232 21.46 -0.69 1.10
C THR A 232 20.88 -2.10 1.01
N ARG A 233 19.66 -2.32 1.53
CA ARG A 233 19.00 -3.62 1.45
C ARG A 233 18.71 -4.03 0.01
N MET A 234 18.22 -3.10 -0.81
CA MET A 234 18.00 -3.33 -2.24
C MET A 234 19.28 -3.73 -2.96
N GLN A 235 20.40 -3.05 -2.65
CA GLN A 235 21.71 -3.39 -3.21
C GLN A 235 22.17 -4.79 -2.77
N GLN A 236 22.11 -5.09 -1.46
CA GLN A 236 22.48 -6.39 -0.91
C GLN A 236 21.69 -7.53 -1.55
N LEU A 237 20.38 -7.37 -1.73
CA LEU A 237 19.54 -8.38 -2.36
C LEU A 237 19.86 -8.59 -3.86
N ARG A 238 20.19 -7.51 -4.59
CA ARG A 238 20.62 -7.60 -6.00
C ARG A 238 21.95 -8.32 -6.15
N GLU A 239 22.89 -8.03 -5.25
CA GLU A 239 24.24 -8.59 -5.24
C GLU A 239 24.31 -9.94 -4.49
N GLN A 240 23.19 -10.44 -3.97
CA GLN A 240 23.08 -11.68 -3.18
C GLN A 240 24.01 -11.68 -1.95
N LEU A 241 24.23 -10.51 -1.37
CA LEU A 241 25.03 -10.33 -0.16
C LEU A 241 24.23 -10.66 1.10
N PRO A 242 24.91 -11.01 2.21
CA PRO A 242 24.28 -11.09 3.52
C PRO A 242 23.54 -9.80 3.84
N THR A 243 22.35 -9.95 4.38
CA THR A 243 21.53 -8.81 4.80
C THR A 243 21.60 -8.66 6.31
N GLU A 244 21.77 -7.44 6.79
CA GLU A 244 21.69 -7.10 8.21
C GLU A 244 20.58 -6.09 8.42
N GLY A 245 19.71 -6.34 9.42
CA GLY A 245 18.73 -5.36 9.87
C GLY A 245 19.41 -4.24 10.66
N LEU A 246 18.75 -3.09 10.76
CA LEU A 246 19.22 -2.02 11.63
C LEU A 246 18.77 -2.30 13.07
N LEU A 247 19.71 -2.50 13.99
CA LEU A 247 19.47 -2.64 15.42
C LEU A 247 19.78 -1.32 16.13
N LYS A 248 18.85 -0.83 16.95
CA LYS A 248 19.07 0.28 17.89
C LYS A 248 18.82 -0.22 19.31
N GLU A 249 19.87 -0.27 20.13
CA GLU A 249 19.78 -0.75 21.53
C GLU A 249 19.26 0.31 22.51
N ASP A 250 19.34 1.59 22.13
CA ASP A 250 18.87 2.74 22.92
C ASP A 250 17.90 3.59 22.09
N PHE A 251 16.87 2.94 21.55
CA PHE A 251 15.84 3.60 20.77
C PHE A 251 14.88 4.38 21.67
N LEU A 252 14.64 5.63 21.30
CA LEU A 252 13.59 6.46 21.89
C LEU A 252 12.33 6.28 21.05
N ASP A 253 11.30 5.71 21.65
CA ASP A 253 10.00 5.58 21.00
C ASP A 253 9.28 6.93 21.02
N ASP A 254 9.14 7.53 19.84
CA ASP A 254 8.43 8.79 19.61
C ASP A 254 6.95 8.74 19.96
N ALA A 255 6.36 7.54 20.04
CA ALA A 255 4.99 7.35 20.44
C ALA A 255 4.77 7.48 21.95
N GLU A 256 5.82 7.36 22.77
CA GLU A 256 5.73 7.50 24.22
C GLU A 256 6.04 8.93 24.65
N SER A 257 5.22 9.48 25.54
CA SER A 257 5.42 10.84 26.07
C SER A 257 6.59 10.93 27.06
N ASP A 258 7.08 9.79 27.55
CA ASP A 258 8.14 9.69 28.53
C ASP A 258 9.46 9.27 27.86
N SER A 259 10.35 10.23 27.66
CA SER A 259 11.65 10.03 27.01
C SER A 259 12.67 9.27 27.88
N THR A 260 12.29 8.80 29.06
CA THR A 260 13.16 8.03 29.95
C THR A 260 13.13 6.53 29.66
N HIS A 261 12.06 6.02 29.03
CA HIS A 261 11.94 4.62 28.67
C HIS A 261 12.73 4.32 27.39
N ARG A 262 13.76 3.47 27.53
CA ARG A 262 14.61 3.06 26.42
C ARG A 262 14.12 1.75 25.84
N TRP A 263 14.18 1.64 24.53
CA TRP A 263 13.72 0.49 23.77
C TRP A 263 14.88 -0.12 23.00
N VAL A 264 14.86 -1.44 22.85
CA VAL A 264 15.62 -2.10 21.79
C VAL A 264 14.69 -2.19 20.58
N ALA A 265 15.11 -1.71 19.42
CA ALA A 265 14.33 -1.72 18.19
C ALA A 265 15.11 -2.31 17.02
N ILE A 266 14.43 -3.10 16.20
CA ILE A 266 14.95 -3.61 14.94
C ILE A 266 14.08 -3.14 13.80
N PHE A 267 14.73 -2.61 12.77
CA PHE A 267 14.11 -2.07 11.57
C PHE A 267 14.43 -2.96 10.38
N GLU A 268 13.40 -3.29 9.62
CA GLU A 268 13.52 -4.19 8.47
C GLU A 268 12.69 -3.67 7.29
N PRO A 269 13.32 -3.38 6.13
CA PRO A 269 12.62 -2.97 4.91
C PRO A 269 11.66 -4.02 4.38
N VAL A 270 10.48 -3.58 3.92
CA VAL A 270 9.57 -4.42 3.13
C VAL A 270 9.96 -4.29 1.66
N ILE A 271 10.66 -5.31 1.14
CA ILE A 271 11.04 -5.40 -0.27
C ILE A 271 10.23 -6.50 -0.94
N LEU A 272 9.63 -6.19 -2.08
CA LEU A 272 8.87 -7.15 -2.88
C LEU A 272 9.81 -7.81 -3.87
N LYS A 273 9.58 -9.10 -4.11
CA LYS A 273 10.20 -9.85 -5.19
C LYS A 273 9.10 -10.40 -6.07
N THR A 274 9.03 -9.94 -7.31
CA THR A 274 8.03 -10.40 -8.28
C THR A 274 8.34 -11.84 -8.72
N ALA A 275 7.39 -12.46 -9.43
CA ALA A 275 7.60 -13.76 -10.04
C ALA A 275 8.74 -13.78 -11.09
N SER A 276 8.99 -12.64 -11.77
CA SER A 276 10.15 -12.46 -12.67
C SER A 276 11.48 -12.33 -11.93
N GLY A 277 11.46 -12.19 -10.60
CA GLY A 277 12.63 -11.99 -9.77
C GLY A 277 13.02 -10.51 -9.57
N ASP A 278 12.26 -9.57 -10.13
CA ASP A 278 12.49 -8.14 -9.96
C ASP A 278 12.23 -7.71 -8.52
N LEU A 279 13.09 -6.82 -8.04
CA LEU A 279 13.01 -6.27 -6.70
C LEU A 279 12.32 -4.90 -6.74
N HIS A 280 11.30 -4.73 -5.90
CA HIS A 280 10.60 -3.47 -5.74
C HIS A 280 10.66 -3.02 -4.28
N ASP A 281 11.19 -1.83 -4.09
CA ASP A 281 11.15 -1.15 -2.80
C ASP A 281 9.76 -0.57 -2.57
N THR A 282 9.12 -0.95 -1.46
CA THR A 282 7.74 -0.52 -1.20
C THR A 282 7.64 0.91 -0.73
N GLY A 283 8.61 1.43 0.01
CA GLY A 283 8.32 2.55 0.90
C GLY A 283 8.46 2.22 2.38
N TRP A 284 8.21 0.95 2.71
CA TRP A 284 7.81 0.57 4.04
C TRP A 284 8.92 -0.08 4.84
N VAL A 285 8.88 0.16 6.14
CA VAL A 285 9.78 -0.44 7.11
C VAL A 285 8.97 -0.98 8.28
N VAL A 286 9.21 -2.24 8.61
CA VAL A 286 8.71 -2.88 9.82
C VAL A 286 9.62 -2.55 10.98
N VAL A 287 9.03 -2.22 12.13
CA VAL A 287 9.75 -1.98 13.38
C VAL A 287 9.23 -2.95 14.43
N VAL A 288 10.13 -3.76 14.97
CA VAL A 288 9.86 -4.60 16.12
C VAL A 288 10.68 -4.06 17.27
N GLN A 289 10.00 -3.66 18.34
CA GLN A 289 10.65 -3.07 19.52
C GLN A 289 10.18 -3.75 20.80
N GLN A 290 11.03 -3.76 21.82
CA GLN A 290 10.71 -4.20 23.17
C GLN A 290 11.40 -3.28 24.19
N PRO A 291 10.88 -3.18 25.43
CA PRO A 291 11.56 -2.41 26.47
C PRO A 291 13.00 -2.90 26.65
N ALA A 292 13.95 -1.98 26.75
CA ALA A 292 15.31 -2.33 27.11
C ALA A 292 15.31 -2.87 28.54
N GLU A 293 16.00 -3.98 28.79
CA GLU A 293 16.19 -4.45 30.16
C GLU A 293 16.92 -3.37 30.96
N VAL A 294 16.39 -3.02 32.13
CA VAL A 294 17.10 -2.16 33.07
C VAL A 294 18.37 -2.91 33.46
N ARG A 295 19.51 -2.52 32.88
CA ARG A 295 20.80 -2.98 33.38
C ARG A 295 20.97 -2.39 34.77
N ASP A 296 20.69 -3.18 35.79
CA ASP A 296 21.13 -2.89 37.15
C ASP A 296 22.64 -2.66 37.09
N LYS A 297 23.04 -1.41 37.33
CA LYS A 297 24.45 -1.06 37.55
C LYS A 297 24.86 -1.73 38.86
N ARG A 298 25.45 -2.92 38.76
CA ARG A 298 26.25 -3.51 39.85
C ARG A 298 27.61 -2.83 39.90
#